data_AF-A0AAE0K957-F1
#
_entry.id   AF-A0AAE0K957-F1
#
_cell.length_a   1.000
_cell.length_b   1.000
_cell.length_c   1.000
_cell.angle_alpha   90.00
_cell.angle_beta   90.00
_cell.angle_gamma   90.00
#
_symmetry.space_group_name_H-M   'P 1'
#
loop_
_entity.id
_entity.type
_entity.pdbx_description
1 polymer ?
#
loop_
_entity_poly.entity_id
_entity_poly.type
_entity_poly.pdbx_seq_one_letter_code
_entity_poly.pdbx_strand_id
1 'polypeptide(L)'
;MRVSALFSTLLAAAAVASAESVVASIFIQPITTPETPPSLLAEVSYEAQPETTAIGEVLSYEAPDLPEGGAAALVRVGVYDAAAARWVSSTSVASADNFGKGLSPHLVLSVDNSKGQILGVLCKGVRIDAGQTRDFGPQVVVVPTARGKHPDLNRPVVLSPEGKNVVPEEKTLLQKYWWVLAIGVFVLVSGGGDSK
;
A
#
# COMPACT_ATOMS: atom_id res chain seq x y z
N MET A 1 8.14 19.97 -46.08
CA MET A 1 8.02 20.35 -44.65
C MET A 1 6.53 20.43 -44.31
N ARG A 2 6.09 20.01 -43.11
CA ARG A 2 4.72 20.11 -42.55
C ARG A 2 3.77 18.89 -42.67
N VAL A 3 4.22 17.68 -42.35
CA VAL A 3 3.27 16.57 -42.02
C VAL A 3 3.65 15.85 -40.72
N SER A 4 4.92 15.84 -40.34
CA SER A 4 5.40 15.14 -39.13
C SER A 4 5.04 15.82 -37.79
N ALA A 5 4.44 17.01 -37.79
CA ALA A 5 4.14 17.77 -36.56
C ALA A 5 2.74 17.53 -35.98
N LEU A 6 1.86 16.80 -36.69
CA LEU A 6 0.47 16.59 -36.26
C LEU A 6 0.25 15.29 -35.45
N PHE A 7 1.22 14.38 -35.41
CA PHE A 7 1.11 13.13 -34.64
C PHE A 7 1.61 13.24 -33.19
N SER A 8 2.35 14.29 -32.83
CA SER A 8 2.87 14.46 -31.45
C SER A 8 1.88 15.10 -30.47
N THR A 9 0.76 15.68 -30.93
CA THR A 9 -0.21 16.35 -30.05
C THR A 9 -1.38 15.47 -29.64
N LEU A 10 -1.54 14.27 -30.21
CA LEU A 10 -2.66 13.36 -29.89
C LEU A 10 -2.33 12.32 -28.80
N LEU A 11 -1.06 12.16 -28.41
CA LEU A 11 -0.64 11.21 -27.36
C LEU A 11 -0.51 11.82 -25.95
N ALA A 12 -0.80 13.11 -25.76
CA ALA A 12 -0.69 13.77 -24.46
C ALA A 12 -1.98 13.73 -23.62
N ALA A 13 -3.03 13.06 -24.08
CA ALA A 13 -4.36 13.10 -23.47
C ALA A 13 -4.94 11.69 -23.22
N ALA A 14 -4.23 10.81 -22.51
CA ALA A 14 -4.82 9.57 -21.99
C ALA A 14 -3.93 8.89 -20.93
N ALA A 15 -3.70 9.56 -19.81
CA ALA A 15 -3.28 8.88 -18.59
C ALA A 15 -3.98 9.54 -17.40
N VAL A 16 -5.30 9.67 -17.47
CA VAL A 16 -6.09 9.81 -16.26
C VAL A 16 -6.22 8.39 -15.73
N ALA A 17 -5.40 8.03 -14.74
CA ALA A 17 -5.60 6.80 -14.00
C ALA A 17 -7.03 6.81 -13.45
N SER A 18 -7.86 5.89 -13.94
CA SER A 18 -9.22 5.74 -13.42
C SER A 18 -9.12 5.12 -12.04
N ALA A 19 -9.13 5.95 -11.00
CA ALA A 19 -9.24 5.53 -9.62
C ALA A 19 -10.57 4.79 -9.43
N GLU A 20 -10.54 3.47 -9.25
CA GLU A 20 -11.74 2.68 -8.96
C GLU A 20 -12.19 2.96 -7.52
N SER A 21 -13.40 3.49 -7.35
CA SER A 21 -13.99 3.71 -6.03
C SER A 21 -14.77 2.49 -5.56
N VAL A 22 -14.55 2.11 -4.31
CA VAL A 22 -15.17 0.97 -3.65
C VAL A 22 -15.90 1.45 -2.41
N VAL A 23 -17.09 0.90 -2.20
CA VAL A 23 -17.91 1.16 -1.01
C VAL A 23 -17.75 -0.01 -0.04
N ALA A 24 -17.56 0.30 1.24
CA ALA A 24 -17.50 -0.69 2.30
C ALA A 24 -18.39 -0.31 3.49
N SER A 25 -19.01 -1.33 4.08
CA SER A 25 -19.80 -1.21 5.30
C SER A 25 -18.95 -1.59 6.51
N ILE A 26 -18.86 -0.68 7.47
CA ILE A 26 -18.10 -0.82 8.70
C ILE A 26 -19.09 -1.14 9.81
N PHE A 27 -18.77 -2.16 10.61
CA PHE A 27 -19.61 -2.65 11.70
C PHE A 27 -18.95 -2.49 13.05
N ILE A 28 -19.78 -2.41 14.08
CA ILE A 28 -19.40 -2.26 15.48
C ILE A 28 -20.14 -3.29 16.35
N GLN A 29 -19.48 -3.79 17.39
CA GLN A 29 -20.08 -4.74 18.32
C GLN A 29 -19.50 -4.56 19.73
N PRO A 30 -20.31 -4.46 20.79
CA PRO A 30 -19.80 -4.48 22.16
C PRO A 30 -19.10 -5.81 22.47
N ILE A 31 -17.94 -5.76 23.15
CA ILE A 31 -17.18 -6.98 23.49
C ILE A 31 -17.81 -7.72 24.67
N THR A 32 -18.50 -7.00 25.56
CA THR A 32 -19.16 -7.56 26.74
C THR A 32 -20.43 -8.34 26.41
N THR A 33 -21.06 -8.09 25.25
CA THR A 33 -22.25 -8.79 24.76
C THR A 33 -22.00 -9.33 23.34
N PRO A 34 -21.13 -10.33 23.17
CA PRO A 34 -20.80 -10.86 21.84
C PRO A 34 -21.95 -11.63 21.18
N GLU A 35 -23.01 -11.96 21.92
CA GLU A 35 -24.20 -12.62 21.39
C GLU A 35 -25.11 -11.67 20.61
N THR A 36 -25.06 -10.36 20.89
CA THR A 36 -25.75 -9.37 20.03
C THR A 36 -25.03 -9.24 18.70
N PRO A 37 -25.74 -9.34 17.55
CA PRO A 37 -25.11 -9.24 16.25
C PRO A 37 -24.45 -7.87 16.05
N PRO A 38 -23.36 -7.77 15.26
CA PRO A 38 -22.74 -6.48 14.94
C PRO A 38 -23.73 -5.52 14.28
N SER A 39 -23.76 -4.27 14.73
CA SER A 39 -24.56 -3.21 14.11
C SER A 39 -23.75 -2.45 13.07
N LEU A 40 -24.43 -1.90 12.06
CA LEU A 40 -23.81 -1.03 11.07
C LEU A 40 -23.38 0.27 11.75
N LEU A 41 -22.14 0.69 11.52
CA LEU A 41 -21.59 1.93 12.05
C LEU A 41 -21.51 3.02 10.98
N ALA A 42 -20.98 2.67 9.80
CA ALA A 42 -20.80 3.61 8.70
C ALA A 42 -20.70 2.89 7.36
N GLU A 43 -21.10 3.58 6.29
CA GLU A 43 -20.72 3.21 4.93
C GLU A 43 -19.73 4.24 4.40
N VAL A 44 -18.63 3.75 3.85
CA VAL A 44 -17.50 4.57 3.41
C VAL A 44 -17.14 4.24 1.98
N SER A 45 -16.87 5.28 1.20
CA SER A 45 -16.33 5.19 -0.16
C SER A 45 -14.84 5.53 -0.13
N TYR A 46 -14.03 4.70 -0.79
CA TYR A 46 -12.59 4.92 -0.89
C TYR A 46 -12.05 4.40 -2.23
N GLU A 47 -10.86 4.87 -2.60
CA GLU A 47 -10.15 4.36 -3.76
C GLU A 47 -9.55 2.97 -3.47
N ALA A 48 -9.77 2.00 -4.36
CA ALA A 48 -9.34 0.62 -4.18
C ALA A 48 -7.81 0.49 -4.10
N GLN A 49 -7.06 1.25 -4.89
CA GLN A 49 -5.60 1.13 -4.95
C GLN A 49 -4.93 2.49 -4.71
N PRO A 50 -5.02 3.03 -3.49
CA PRO A 50 -4.42 4.32 -3.20
C PRO A 50 -2.89 4.14 -3.14
N GLU A 51 -2.16 4.97 -3.88
CA GLU A 51 -0.69 4.94 -3.83
C GLU A 51 -0.13 5.51 -2.52
N THR A 52 -0.89 6.41 -1.88
CA THR A 52 -0.52 7.09 -0.63
C THR A 52 -1.71 7.17 0.32
N THR A 53 -1.48 7.63 1.56
CA THR A 53 -2.57 7.88 2.50
C THR A 53 -3.54 8.91 1.92
N ALA A 54 -4.81 8.52 1.80
CA ALA A 54 -5.87 9.32 1.20
C ALA A 54 -7.02 9.53 2.18
N ILE A 55 -7.82 10.57 1.93
CA ILE A 55 -9.08 10.80 2.64
C ILE A 55 -10.18 10.10 1.83
N GLY A 56 -10.97 9.25 2.49
CA GLY A 56 -12.17 8.68 1.88
C GLY A 56 -13.40 9.52 2.20
N GLU A 57 -14.55 9.10 1.68
CA GLU A 57 -15.83 9.76 1.92
C GLU A 57 -16.70 8.90 2.84
N VAL A 58 -17.34 9.53 3.83
CA VAL A 58 -18.34 8.87 4.67
C VAL A 58 -19.70 9.10 4.03
N LEU A 59 -20.30 8.04 3.47
CA LEU A 59 -21.59 8.09 2.80
C LEU A 59 -22.75 8.09 3.79
N SER A 60 -22.64 7.26 4.82
CA SER A 60 -23.61 7.17 5.90
C SER A 60 -22.89 6.88 7.21
N TYR A 61 -23.44 7.39 8.30
CA TYR A 61 -22.94 7.15 9.64
C TYR A 61 -24.11 7.11 10.62
N GLU A 62 -24.15 6.06 11.42
CA GLU A 62 -25.13 5.90 12.49
C GLU A 62 -24.38 5.84 13.81
N ALA A 63 -24.68 6.78 14.71
CA ALA A 63 -24.06 6.79 16.02
C ALA A 63 -24.48 5.52 16.78
N PRO A 64 -23.52 4.73 17.31
CA PRO A 64 -23.84 3.48 17.95
C PRO A 64 -24.57 3.72 19.27
N ASP A 65 -25.65 2.97 19.50
CA ASP A 65 -26.33 2.93 20.80
C ASP A 65 -25.52 2.02 21.74
N LEU A 66 -24.63 2.64 22.52
CA LEU A 66 -23.75 1.96 23.46
C LEU A 66 -24.25 2.19 24.89
N PRO A 67 -24.20 1.18 25.76
CA PRO A 67 -24.68 1.32 27.13
C PRO A 67 -23.97 2.48 27.85
N GLU A 68 -24.73 3.48 28.29
CA GLU A 68 -24.22 4.58 29.10
C GLU A 68 -23.85 4.05 30.49
N GLY A 69 -22.55 3.86 30.75
CA GLY A 69 -22.09 3.52 32.09
C GLY A 69 -20.92 2.55 32.12
N GLY A 70 -19.71 3.10 32.04
CA GLY A 70 -18.49 2.41 32.47
C GLY A 70 -17.28 2.91 31.70
N ALA A 71 -16.28 3.43 32.41
CA ALA A 71 -14.98 3.90 31.90
C ALA A 71 -14.10 2.79 31.28
N ALA A 72 -14.70 1.72 30.76
CA ALA A 72 -14.05 0.54 30.21
C ALA A 72 -14.94 -0.21 29.18
N ALA A 73 -16.03 0.39 28.67
CA ALA A 73 -16.83 -0.26 27.64
C ALA A 73 -16.03 -0.34 26.34
N LEU A 74 -15.67 -1.56 25.94
CA LEU A 74 -14.90 -1.83 24.74
C LEU A 74 -15.80 -2.31 23.62
N VAL A 75 -15.56 -1.79 22.42
CA VAL A 75 -16.25 -2.17 21.20
C VAL A 75 -15.24 -2.71 20.21
N ARG A 76 -15.66 -3.73 19.47
CA ARG A 76 -14.96 -4.27 18.32
C ARG A 76 -15.45 -3.55 17.06
N VAL A 77 -14.52 -3.16 16.19
CA VAL A 77 -14.82 -2.49 14.92
C VAL A 77 -14.12 -3.22 13.77
N GLY A 78 -14.80 -3.37 12.64
CA GLY A 78 -14.26 -4.05 11.46
C GLY A 78 -15.28 -4.21 10.33
N VAL A 79 -14.92 -4.98 9.31
CA VAL A 79 -15.84 -5.38 8.24
C VAL A 79 -16.47 -6.73 8.60
N TYR A 80 -17.79 -6.80 8.57
CA TYR A 80 -18.56 -8.00 8.92
C TYR A 80 -19.41 -8.45 7.72
N ASP A 81 -19.40 -9.74 7.45
CA ASP A 81 -20.28 -10.38 6.47
C ASP A 81 -21.47 -10.97 7.22
N ALA A 82 -22.63 -10.33 7.08
CA ALA A 82 -23.86 -10.75 7.72
C ALA A 82 -24.40 -12.08 7.17
N ALA A 83 -24.10 -12.44 5.91
CA ALA A 83 -24.54 -13.69 5.32
C ALA A 83 -23.72 -14.88 5.84
N ALA A 84 -22.40 -14.70 5.97
CA ALA A 84 -21.50 -15.71 6.53
C ALA A 84 -21.37 -15.65 8.06
N ALA A 85 -22.05 -14.70 8.71
CA ALA A 85 -22.01 -14.43 10.14
C ALA A 85 -20.58 -14.35 10.73
N ARG A 86 -19.67 -13.68 10.01
CA ARG A 86 -18.25 -13.61 10.41
C ARG A 86 -17.59 -12.29 10.03
N TRP A 87 -16.58 -11.91 10.81
CA TRP A 87 -15.69 -10.80 10.48
C TRP A 87 -14.80 -11.18 9.30
N VAL A 88 -14.75 -10.31 8.28
CA VAL A 88 -14.00 -10.54 7.03
C VAL A 88 -12.62 -9.89 7.08
N SER A 89 -12.50 -8.76 7.79
CA SER A 89 -11.23 -8.07 8.03
C SER A 89 -10.70 -8.38 9.43
N SER A 90 -9.44 -8.00 9.67
CA SER A 90 -8.97 -7.85 11.05
C SER A 90 -9.84 -6.83 11.78
N THR A 91 -10.10 -7.09 13.06
CA THR A 91 -10.92 -6.22 13.90
C THR A 91 -10.05 -5.50 14.90
N SER A 92 -10.32 -4.22 15.16
CA SER A 92 -9.70 -3.49 16.25
C SER A 92 -10.64 -3.40 17.44
N VAL A 93 -10.06 -3.12 18.61
CA VAL A 93 -10.79 -2.82 19.83
C VAL A 93 -10.64 -1.34 20.14
N ALA A 94 -11.76 -0.66 20.34
CA ALA A 94 -11.83 0.77 20.66
C ALA A 94 -12.63 0.98 21.95
N SER A 95 -12.36 2.08 22.67
CA SER A 95 -13.25 2.52 23.76
C SER A 95 -14.55 3.06 23.17
N ALA A 96 -15.68 2.77 23.81
CA ALA A 96 -16.98 3.39 23.56
C ALA A 96 -16.92 4.92 23.69
N ASP A 97 -16.01 5.44 24.53
CA ASP A 97 -15.82 6.87 24.72
C ASP A 97 -15.47 7.60 23.42
N ASN A 98 -14.90 6.91 22.44
CA ASN A 98 -14.58 7.49 21.12
C ASN A 98 -15.82 8.00 20.36
N PHE A 99 -17.01 7.55 20.74
CA PHE A 99 -18.31 7.95 20.17
C PHE A 99 -19.07 8.92 21.10
N GLY A 100 -18.44 9.35 22.19
CA GLY A 100 -19.05 10.25 23.17
C GLY A 100 -19.27 11.67 22.64
N LYS A 101 -20.09 12.43 23.38
CA LYS A 101 -20.42 13.82 23.05
C LYS A 101 -19.14 14.69 23.00
N GLY A 102 -19.04 15.54 21.98
CA GLY A 102 -17.88 16.41 21.78
C GLY A 102 -16.67 15.72 21.13
N LEU A 103 -16.82 14.48 20.67
CA LEU A 103 -15.86 13.78 19.84
C LEU A 103 -16.46 13.50 18.46
N SER A 104 -15.63 13.62 17.42
CA SER A 104 -15.93 13.13 16.08
C SER A 104 -15.15 11.82 15.86
N PRO A 105 -15.82 10.72 15.47
CA PRO A 105 -15.14 9.46 15.21
C PRO A 105 -14.41 9.52 13.87
N HIS A 106 -13.10 9.23 13.90
CA HIS A 106 -12.26 9.07 12.73
C HIS A 106 -11.96 7.59 12.52
N LEU A 107 -12.40 7.06 11.38
CA LEU A 107 -12.12 5.72 10.91
C LEU A 107 -10.80 5.70 10.14
N VAL A 108 -9.95 4.73 10.43
CA VAL A 108 -8.71 4.49 9.69
C VAL A 108 -8.79 3.10 9.06
N LEU A 109 -8.87 3.06 7.73
CA LEU A 109 -8.93 1.84 6.94
C LEU A 109 -7.52 1.46 6.50
N SER A 110 -7.04 0.30 6.92
CA SER A 110 -5.82 -0.29 6.37
C SER A 110 -6.20 -1.14 5.16
N VAL A 111 -5.71 -0.81 3.98
CA VAL A 111 -6.12 -1.44 2.70
C VAL A 111 -4.94 -2.10 2.02
N ASP A 112 -5.15 -3.30 1.47
CA ASP A 112 -4.17 -3.97 0.62
C ASP A 112 -4.05 -3.24 -0.72
N ASN A 113 -2.89 -2.64 -0.98
CA ASN A 113 -2.62 -1.87 -2.20
C ASN A 113 -2.72 -2.72 -3.48
N SER A 114 -2.60 -4.06 -3.38
CA SER A 114 -2.68 -4.94 -4.56
C SER A 114 -4.10 -5.33 -4.95
N LYS A 115 -5.03 -5.39 -4.00
CA LYS A 115 -6.40 -5.93 -4.20
C LYS A 115 -7.51 -4.96 -3.80
N GLY A 116 -7.18 -3.87 -3.12
CA GLY A 116 -8.12 -2.93 -2.53
C GLY A 116 -8.99 -3.49 -1.42
N GLN A 117 -8.60 -4.62 -0.84
CA GLN A 117 -9.34 -5.21 0.28
C GLN A 117 -8.98 -4.52 1.59
N ILE A 118 -9.99 -4.21 2.42
CA ILE A 118 -9.78 -3.75 3.79
C ILE A 118 -9.17 -4.88 4.62
N LEU A 119 -7.95 -4.67 5.10
CA LEU A 119 -7.24 -5.56 6.00
C LEU A 119 -7.65 -5.36 7.45
N GLY A 120 -7.98 -4.13 7.83
CA GLY A 120 -8.43 -3.80 9.17
C GLY A 120 -8.97 -2.38 9.28
N VAL A 121 -9.75 -2.15 10.33
CA VAL A 121 -10.40 -0.87 10.62
C VAL A 121 -10.08 -0.46 12.05
N LEU A 122 -9.65 0.77 12.24
CA LEU A 122 -9.46 1.41 13.55
C LEU A 122 -10.45 2.56 13.70
N CYS A 123 -10.94 2.81 14.91
CA CYS A 123 -11.72 4.00 15.23
C CYS A 123 -11.05 4.79 16.36
N LYS A 124 -10.95 6.12 16.20
CA LYS A 124 -10.49 7.04 17.25
C LYS A 124 -11.46 8.22 17.37
N GLY A 125 -11.75 8.65 18.59
CA GLY A 125 -12.50 9.88 18.84
C GLY A 125 -11.56 11.09 18.79
N VAL A 126 -11.89 12.08 17.98
CA VAL A 126 -11.15 13.35 17.88
C VAL A 126 -11.99 14.45 18.51
N ARG A 127 -11.40 15.23 19.43
CA ARG A 127 -12.13 16.31 20.11
C ARG A 127 -12.60 17.34 19.12
N ILE A 128 -13.90 17.62 19.14
CA ILE A 128 -14.50 18.70 18.39
C ILE A 128 -14.10 20.03 19.06
N ASP A 129 -13.37 20.87 18.33
CA ASP A 129 -13.09 22.23 18.73
C ASP A 129 -14.12 23.17 18.11
N ALA A 130 -14.99 23.75 18.95
CA ALA A 130 -16.05 24.65 18.52
C ALA A 130 -15.53 25.92 17.80
N GLY A 131 -14.22 26.20 17.84
CA GLY A 131 -13.59 27.33 17.14
C GLY A 131 -13.03 27.04 15.75
N GLN A 132 -12.93 25.77 15.32
CA GLN A 132 -12.27 25.36 14.06
C GLN A 132 -13.24 24.59 13.15
N THR A 133 -13.72 25.28 12.09
CA THR A 133 -14.54 24.83 10.94
C THR A 133 -15.84 24.07 11.25
N ARG A 134 -16.82 24.12 10.33
CA ARG A 134 -18.17 23.50 10.50
C ARG A 134 -18.19 21.99 10.24
N ASP A 135 -17.06 21.37 9.90
CA ASP A 135 -16.95 19.96 9.54
C ASP A 135 -16.65 19.09 10.77
N PHE A 136 -17.63 18.98 11.65
CA PHE A 136 -17.57 18.14 12.87
C PHE A 136 -18.02 16.70 12.65
N GLY A 137 -18.29 16.32 11.39
CA GLY A 137 -18.77 14.99 11.03
C GLY A 137 -17.69 13.91 11.15
N PRO A 138 -18.09 12.63 11.12
CA PRO A 138 -17.17 11.50 11.07
C PRO A 138 -16.24 11.61 9.85
N GLN A 139 -15.00 11.18 10.00
CA GLN A 139 -14.02 11.19 8.92
C GLN A 139 -13.46 9.80 8.68
N VAL A 140 -13.00 9.54 7.46
CA VAL A 140 -12.34 8.29 7.10
C VAL A 140 -11.01 8.56 6.39
N VAL A 141 -9.97 7.89 6.86
CA VAL A 141 -8.61 7.95 6.31
C VAL A 141 -8.23 6.56 5.85
N VAL A 142 -7.70 6.48 4.64
CA VAL A 142 -7.30 5.23 4.00
C VAL A 142 -5.79 5.16 3.99
N VAL A 143 -5.24 4.09 4.56
CA VAL A 143 -3.81 3.84 4.66
C VAL A 143 -3.49 2.58 3.85
N PRO A 144 -2.88 2.72 2.67
CA PRO A 144 -2.48 1.56 1.88
C PRO A 144 -1.30 0.83 2.54
N THR A 145 -1.23 -0.47 2.35
CA THR A 145 -0.02 -1.24 2.66
C THR A 145 1.14 -0.78 1.78
N ALA A 146 2.27 -0.48 2.40
CA ALA A 146 3.52 -0.18 1.69
C ALA A 146 4.53 -1.30 1.91
N ARG A 147 5.40 -1.52 0.90
CA ARG A 147 6.56 -2.39 1.09
C ARG A 147 7.51 -1.71 2.08
N GLY A 148 7.91 -2.44 3.11
CA GLY A 148 8.92 -1.99 4.05
C GLY A 148 10.26 -1.75 3.35
N LYS A 149 11.11 -0.91 3.95
CA LYS A 149 12.48 -0.73 3.47
C LYS A 149 13.21 -2.06 3.56
N HIS A 150 13.75 -2.54 2.45
CA HIS A 150 14.66 -3.68 2.48
C HIS A 150 15.98 -3.27 3.13
N PRO A 151 16.57 -4.12 3.98
CA PRO A 151 17.89 -3.83 4.53
C PRO A 151 18.90 -3.76 3.39
N ASP A 152 19.72 -2.72 3.39
CA ASP A 152 20.85 -2.58 2.49
C ASP A 152 21.92 -3.59 2.94
N LEU A 153 21.83 -4.83 2.44
CA LEU A 153 22.86 -5.83 2.66
C LEU A 153 24.10 -5.38 1.86
N ASN A 154 25.20 -5.13 2.56
CA ASN A 154 26.48 -4.91 1.91
C ASN A 154 26.79 -6.06 0.95
N ARG A 155 27.50 -5.76 -0.14
CA ARG A 155 27.98 -6.77 -1.10
C ARG A 155 28.66 -7.93 -0.34
N PRO A 156 28.45 -9.19 -0.75
CA PRO A 156 29.11 -10.31 -0.11
C PRO A 156 30.63 -10.11 -0.21
N VAL A 157 31.28 -10.04 0.94
CA VAL A 157 32.74 -9.98 1.02
C VAL A 157 33.26 -11.40 0.87
N VAL A 158 33.90 -11.67 -0.27
CA VAL A 158 34.58 -12.94 -0.47
C VAL A 158 35.90 -12.89 0.30
N LEU A 159 35.98 -13.68 1.36
CA LEU A 159 37.18 -13.85 2.17
C LEU A 159 38.01 -15.02 1.64
N SER A 160 39.34 -14.91 1.73
CA SER A 160 40.24 -16.04 1.54
C SER A 160 40.14 -17.00 2.74
N PRO A 161 40.66 -18.24 2.65
CA PRO A 161 40.76 -19.16 3.79
C PRO A 161 41.43 -18.55 5.04
N GLU A 162 42.29 -17.55 4.85
CA GLU A 162 43.01 -16.79 5.88
C GLU A 162 42.23 -15.55 6.39
N GLY A 163 40.99 -15.36 5.94
CA GLY A 163 40.09 -14.30 6.42
C GLY A 163 40.39 -12.90 5.87
N LYS A 164 41.18 -12.78 4.79
CA LYS A 164 41.47 -11.49 4.14
C LYS A 164 40.53 -11.24 2.97
N ASN A 165 40.22 -9.96 2.72
CA ASN A 165 39.45 -9.54 1.56
C ASN A 165 40.16 -9.97 0.27
N VAL A 166 39.49 -10.77 -0.55
CA VAL A 166 39.98 -11.09 -1.90
C VAL A 166 39.52 -9.96 -2.81
N VAL A 167 40.43 -9.09 -3.22
CA VAL A 167 40.18 -8.19 -4.34
C VAL A 167 40.21 -9.06 -5.60
N PRO A 168 39.12 -9.15 -6.38
CA PRO A 168 39.15 -9.88 -7.64
C PRO A 168 40.18 -9.20 -8.54
N GLU A 169 41.30 -9.87 -8.84
CA GLU A 169 42.28 -9.34 -9.78
C GLU A 169 41.62 -9.25 -11.16
N GLU A 170 41.55 -8.04 -11.72
CA GLU A 170 41.06 -7.85 -13.07
C GLU A 170 42.03 -8.54 -14.05
N LYS A 171 41.52 -9.54 -14.77
CA LYS A 171 42.29 -10.22 -15.81
C LYS A 171 42.79 -9.18 -16.82
N THR A 172 44.08 -9.25 -17.16
CA THR A 172 44.68 -8.32 -18.11
C THR A 172 43.95 -8.39 -19.46
N LEU A 173 43.95 -7.29 -20.23
CA LEU A 173 43.32 -7.25 -21.55
C LEU A 173 43.83 -8.39 -22.45
N LEU A 174 45.13 -8.70 -22.39
CA LEU A 174 45.70 -9.85 -23.10
C LEU A 174 45.10 -11.18 -22.63
N GLN A 175 44.91 -11.40 -21.33
CA GLN A 175 44.25 -12.62 -20.83
C GLN A 175 42.77 -12.70 -21.23
N LYS A 176 42.09 -11.57 -21.38
CA LYS A 176 40.68 -11.51 -21.81
C LYS A 176 40.52 -11.67 -23.32
N TYR A 177 41.49 -11.21 -24.11
CA TYR A 177 41.40 -11.07 -25.56
C TYR A 177 42.49 -11.83 -26.35
N TRP A 178 43.25 -12.73 -25.73
CA TRP A 178 44.29 -13.51 -26.43
C TRP A 178 43.73 -14.31 -27.62
N TRP A 179 42.50 -14.79 -27.52
CA TRP A 179 41.80 -15.50 -28.58
C TRP A 179 41.56 -14.60 -29.81
N VAL A 180 41.40 -13.29 -29.65
CA VAL A 180 41.27 -12.33 -30.77
C VAL A 180 42.57 -12.31 -31.58
N LEU A 181 43.72 -12.32 -30.90
CA LEU A 181 45.02 -12.39 -31.55
C LEU A 181 45.17 -13.72 -32.30
N ALA A 182 44.76 -14.84 -31.69
CA ALA A 182 44.79 -16.15 -32.34
C ALA A 182 43.91 -16.19 -33.61
N ILE A 183 42.70 -15.62 -33.56
CA ILE A 183 41.83 -15.48 -34.74
C ILE A 183 42.47 -14.58 -35.80
N GLY A 184 43.08 -13.46 -35.40
CA GLY A 184 43.77 -12.56 -36.32
C GLY A 184 44.90 -13.24 -37.08
N VAL A 185 45.72 -14.05 -36.39
CA VAL A 185 46.77 -14.85 -37.04
C VAL A 185 46.17 -15.90 -37.98
N PHE A 186 45.13 -16.60 -37.54
CA PHE A 186 44.47 -17.61 -38.38
C PHE A 186 43.94 -16.99 -39.68
N VAL A 187 43.25 -15.85 -39.61
CA VAL A 187 42.73 -15.14 -40.79
C VAL A 187 43.85 -14.67 -41.72
N LEU A 188 44.96 -14.16 -41.18
CA LEU A 188 46.11 -13.73 -41.98
C LEU A 188 46.76 -14.91 -42.74
N VAL A 189 46.86 -16.07 -42.10
CA VAL A 189 47.42 -17.29 -42.71
C VAL A 189 46.45 -17.93 -43.70
N SER A 190 45.15 -17.94 -43.41
CA SER A 190 44.13 -18.53 -44.29
C SER A 190 43.71 -17.62 -45.45
N GLY A 191 43.89 -16.30 -45.31
CA GLY A 191 43.50 -15.29 -46.31
C GLY A 191 44.61 -14.90 -47.30
N GLY A 192 45.84 -15.38 -47.11
CA GLY A 192 47.00 -15.07 -47.95
C GLY A 192 47.16 -15.91 -49.22
N GLY A 193 46.10 -16.58 -49.67
CA GLY A 193 46.13 -17.44 -50.86
C GLY A 193 45.01 -17.08 -51.83
N ASP A 194 45.13 -15.95 -52.53
CA ASP A 194 44.45 -15.80 -53.81
C ASP A 194 45.49 -15.68 -54.93
N SER A 195 45.32 -16.55 -55.92
CA SER A 195 46.26 -16.79 -57.00
C SER A 195 45.86 -15.94 -58.20
N LYS A 196 46.62 -14.89 -58.50
CA LYS A 196 46.84 -14.41 -59.87
C LYS A 196 48.06 -13.51 -59.98
#